data_AF-A0A3P7K2Q3-F1
#
_entry.id   AF-A0A3P7K2Q3-F1
#
_cell.length_a   1.000
_cell.length_b   1.000
_cell.length_c   1.000
_cell.angle_alpha   90.00
_cell.angle_beta   90.00
_cell.angle_gamma   90.00
#
_symmetry.space_group_name_H-M   'P 1'
#
loop_
_entity.id
_entity.type
_entity.pdbx_description
1 polymer ?
#
loop_
_entity_poly.entity_id
_entity_poly.type
_entity_poly.pdbx_seq_one_letter_code
_entity_poly.pdbx_strand_id
1 'polypeptide(L)'
;TKLIICRTAYDAVQSILSTVAGPEEIVRAKELFEKVEVVEDKLSEQAARLKLTDKISQRSKIIFGSGDYYKAVTITANRHFVYAAAHQNVHFAVIIHDSRALSEQKQRELRS
;
A
#
# COMPACT_ATOMS: atom_id res chain seq x y z
N THR A 1 12.42 -11.94 -10.09
CA THR A 1 11.65 -10.68 -10.00
C THR A 1 11.95 -10.01 -8.69
N LYS A 2 12.24 -8.71 -8.67
CA LYS A 2 12.57 -7.94 -7.46
C LYS A 2 11.29 -7.29 -6.91
N LEU A 3 11.02 -7.46 -5.61
CA LEU A 3 9.91 -6.78 -4.93
C LEU A 3 10.47 -5.63 -4.10
N ILE A 4 9.79 -4.49 -4.12
CA ILE A 4 10.15 -3.32 -3.32
C ILE A 4 8.96 -2.83 -2.52
N ILE A 5 9.23 -2.16 -1.42
CA ILE A 5 8.25 -1.43 -0.62
C ILE A 5 8.84 -0.09 -0.21
N CYS A 6 8.13 1.01 -0.44
CA CYS A 6 8.62 2.31 0.01
C CYS A 6 8.42 2.47 1.52
N ARG A 7 9.18 3.37 2.16
CA ARG A 7 9.17 3.54 3.61
C ARG A 7 7.78 3.85 4.17
N THR A 8 7.06 4.78 3.54
CA THR A 8 5.68 5.12 3.91
C THR A 8 4.74 3.90 3.87
N ALA A 9 4.88 3.02 2.87
CA ALA A 9 4.05 1.81 2.78
C ALA A 9 4.45 0.78 3.84
N TYR A 10 5.75 0.60 4.07
CA TYR A 10 6.27 -0.31 5.09
C TYR A 10 5.77 0.07 6.48
N ASP A 11 5.92 1.34 6.87
CA ASP A 11 5.50 1.85 8.18
C ASP A 11 3.98 1.74 8.36
N ALA A 12 3.21 1.98 7.29
CA ALA A 12 1.75 1.80 7.33
C ALA A 12 1.35 0.34 7.58
N VAL A 13 1.99 -0.63 6.94
CA VAL A 13 1.72 -2.06 7.18
C VAL A 13 2.14 -2.44 8.59
N GLN A 14 3.31 -2.02 9.07
CA GLN A 14 3.77 -2.26 10.43
C GLN A 14 2.78 -1.75 11.49
N SER A 15 2.27 -0.52 11.32
CA SER A 15 1.27 0.06 12.22
C SER A 15 -0.07 -0.69 12.21
N ILE A 16 -0.50 -1.19 11.05
CA ILE A 16 -1.71 -2.01 10.96
C ILE A 16 -1.49 -3.34 11.69
N LEU A 17 -0.36 -4.00 11.44
CA LEU A 17 -0.04 -5.28 12.06
C LEU A 17 0.01 -5.18 13.59
N SER A 18 0.60 -4.11 14.13
CA SER A 18 0.67 -3.91 15.59
C SER A 18 -0.70 -3.66 16.24
N THR A 19 -1.72 -3.32 15.46
CA THR A 19 -3.03 -2.89 15.97
C THR A 19 -4.08 -4.00 15.88
N VAL A 20 -4.13 -4.73 14.76
CA VAL A 20 -5.26 -5.63 14.45
C VAL A 20 -4.86 -7.04 13.98
N ALA A 21 -3.56 -7.34 13.83
CA ALA A 21 -3.15 -8.63 13.30
C ALA A 21 -3.15 -9.74 14.35
N GLY A 22 -3.65 -10.91 13.97
CA GLY A 22 -3.43 -12.13 14.73
C GLY A 22 -2.06 -12.77 14.49
N PRO A 23 -1.72 -13.82 15.25
CA PRO A 23 -0.40 -14.45 15.18
C PRO A 23 -0.02 -14.99 13.78
N GLU A 24 -0.97 -15.55 13.02
CA GLU A 24 -0.66 -16.11 11.70
C GLU A 24 -0.57 -14.99 10.65
N GLU A 25 -1.32 -13.90 10.80
CA GLU A 25 -1.16 -12.67 10.02
C GLU A 25 0.24 -12.04 10.21
N ILE A 26 0.74 -12.04 11.46
CA ILE A 26 2.10 -11.55 11.77
C ILE A 26 3.16 -12.42 11.12
N VAL A 27 3.03 -13.76 11.18
CA VAL A 27 3.98 -14.68 10.53
C VAL A 27 4.02 -14.46 9.01
N ARG A 28 2.86 -14.43 8.36
CA ARG A 28 2.76 -14.17 6.92
C ARG A 28 3.35 -12.82 6.52
N ALA A 29 3.17 -11.79 7.34
CA ALA A 29 3.77 -10.48 7.09
C ALA A 29 5.31 -10.50 7.20
N LYS A 30 5.88 -11.22 8.17
CA LYS A 30 7.34 -11.38 8.28
C LYS A 30 7.92 -12.07 7.05
N GLU A 31 7.32 -13.18 6.62
CA GLU A 31 7.73 -13.90 5.41
C GLU A 31 7.63 -13.04 4.14
N LEU A 32 6.66 -12.11 4.09
CA LEU A 32 6.57 -11.12 3.01
C LEU A 32 7.73 -10.12 3.10
N PHE A 33 8.00 -9.59 4.29
CA PHE A 33 9.05 -8.57 4.48
C PHE A 33 10.46 -9.09 4.20
N GLU A 34 10.72 -10.38 4.38
CA GLU A 34 11.98 -11.02 3.99
C GLU A 34 12.20 -11.05 2.47
N LYS A 35 11.13 -10.91 1.68
CA LYS A 35 11.16 -10.99 0.21
C LYS A 35 11.15 -9.64 -0.49
N VAL A 36 10.97 -8.54 0.26
CA VAL A 36 10.88 -7.18 -0.30
C VAL A 36 12.07 -6.33 0.16
N GLU A 37 12.58 -5.51 -0.75
CA GLU A 37 13.56 -4.48 -0.41
C GLU A 37 12.84 -3.19 0.02
N VAL A 38 13.19 -2.68 1.20
CA VAL A 38 12.70 -1.36 1.63
C VAL A 38 13.48 -0.28 0.89
N VAL A 39 12.77 0.60 0.20
CA VAL A 39 13.34 1.72 -0.56
C VAL A 39 12.87 3.06 0.00
N GLU A 40 13.63 4.11 -0.26
CA GLU A 40 13.27 5.47 0.12
C GLU A 40 12.00 5.93 -0.60
N ASP A 41 11.21 6.76 0.09
CA ASP A 41 10.04 7.39 -0.51
C ASP A 41 10.47 8.37 -1.62
N LYS A 42 9.78 8.28 -2.76
CA LYS A 42 9.98 9.17 -3.91
C LYS A 42 8.64 9.63 -4.42
N LEU A 43 8.54 10.92 -4.76
CA LEU A 43 7.35 11.46 -5.38
C LEU A 43 7.66 11.70 -6.86
N SER A 44 7.07 10.89 -7.74
CA SER A 44 7.20 11.11 -9.18
C SER A 44 6.52 12.42 -9.60
N GLU A 45 6.94 12.98 -10.74
CA GLU A 45 6.32 14.16 -11.32
C GLU A 45 4.82 13.95 -11.58
N GLN A 46 4.44 12.76 -12.06
CA GLN A 46 3.05 12.37 -12.29
C GLN A 46 2.23 12.44 -11.01
N ALA A 47 2.73 11.81 -9.94
CA ALA A 47 2.08 11.84 -8.64
C ALA A 47 2.07 13.24 -8.03
N ALA A 48 3.10 14.06 -8.22
CA ALA A 48 3.15 15.42 -7.71
C ALA A 48 1.99 16.29 -8.22
N ARG A 49 1.57 16.11 -9.49
CA ARG A 49 0.48 16.84 -10.14
C ARG A 49 -0.92 16.55 -9.59
N LEU A 50 -1.09 15.42 -8.87
CA LEU A 50 -2.39 15.08 -8.31
C LEU A 50 -2.83 16.10 -7.25
N LYS A 51 -4.04 16.60 -7.38
CA LYS A 51 -4.71 17.41 -6.35
C LYS A 51 -5.27 16.50 -5.27
N LEU A 52 -5.06 16.87 -4.00
CA LEU A 52 -5.61 16.16 -2.86
C LEU A 52 -7.14 16.22 -2.88
N THR A 53 -7.77 15.11 -2.51
CA THR A 53 -9.23 14.95 -2.38
C THR A 53 -9.50 13.91 -1.30
N ASP A 54 -10.76 13.68 -0.94
CA ASP A 54 -11.15 12.61 -0.01
C ASP A 54 -10.69 11.22 -0.47
N LYS A 55 -10.48 11.04 -1.78
CA LYS A 55 -10.02 9.77 -2.40
C LYS A 55 -8.51 9.77 -2.71
N ILE A 56 -7.83 10.92 -2.60
CA ILE A 56 -6.41 11.09 -2.91
C ILE A 56 -5.73 11.74 -1.70
N SER A 57 -5.22 10.90 -0.80
CA SER A 57 -4.44 11.34 0.35
C SER A 57 -2.97 11.55 0.00
N GLN A 58 -2.28 12.39 0.78
CA GLN A 58 -0.83 12.61 0.63
C GLN A 58 -0.04 11.30 0.75
N ARG A 59 -0.44 10.41 1.67
CA ARG A 59 0.15 9.07 1.81
C ARG A 59 0.04 8.27 0.51
N SER A 60 -1.15 8.23 -0.09
CA SER A 60 -1.35 7.48 -1.33
C SER A 60 -0.55 8.07 -2.49
N LYS A 61 -0.44 9.41 -2.57
CA LYS A 61 0.44 10.06 -3.56
C LYS A 61 1.89 9.60 -3.44
N ILE A 62 2.42 9.53 -2.21
CA ILE A 62 3.81 9.08 -1.98
C ILE A 62 4.00 7.62 -2.38
N ILE A 63 3.08 6.72 -1.99
CA ILE A 63 3.18 5.29 -2.27
C ILE A 63 3.14 5.02 -3.77
N PHE A 64 2.12 5.52 -4.48
CA PHE A 64 1.98 5.31 -5.92
C PHE A 64 3.05 6.10 -6.70
N GLY A 65 3.43 7.28 -6.23
CA GLY A 65 4.53 8.06 -6.80
C GLY A 65 5.89 7.38 -6.65
N SER A 66 6.10 6.61 -5.58
CA SER A 66 7.33 5.83 -5.40
C SER A 66 7.37 4.68 -6.39
N GLY A 67 6.26 3.93 -6.53
CA GLY A 67 6.14 2.88 -7.54
C GLY A 67 6.41 3.39 -8.95
N ASP A 68 5.81 4.53 -9.32
CA ASP A 68 6.03 5.20 -10.60
C ASP A 68 7.50 5.65 -10.79
N TYR A 69 8.10 6.28 -9.79
CA TYR A 69 9.50 6.72 -9.83
C TYR A 69 10.48 5.56 -10.04
N TYR A 70 10.30 4.46 -9.30
CA TYR A 70 11.14 3.26 -9.43
C TYR A 70 10.77 2.38 -10.63
N LYS A 71 9.81 2.82 -11.46
CA LYS A 71 9.29 2.07 -12.62
C LYS A 71 8.78 0.68 -12.24
N ALA A 72 8.20 0.56 -11.04
CA ALA A 72 7.63 -0.66 -10.51
C ALA A 72 6.11 -0.67 -10.70
N VAL A 73 5.57 -1.85 -11.00
CA VAL A 73 4.11 -2.06 -11.02
C VAL A 73 3.60 -2.11 -9.58
N THR A 74 2.71 -1.19 -9.22
CA THR A 74 2.15 -1.14 -7.86
C THR A 74 1.01 -2.14 -7.70
N ILE A 75 1.14 -3.08 -6.77
CA ILE A 75 0.05 -3.99 -6.39
C ILE A 75 -0.82 -3.31 -5.33
N THR A 76 -2.14 -3.25 -5.52
CA THR A 76 -3.02 -2.51 -4.61
C THR A 76 -4.45 -3.03 -4.56
N ALA A 77 -5.11 -2.88 -3.40
CA ALA A 77 -6.56 -2.99 -3.28
C ALA A 77 -7.29 -1.62 -3.30
N ASN A 78 -6.55 -0.51 -3.36
CA ASN A 78 -7.13 0.84 -3.33
C ASN A 78 -7.61 1.30 -4.71
N ARG A 79 -8.70 0.68 -5.19
CA ARG A 79 -9.35 1.01 -6.46
C ARG A 79 -9.77 2.48 -6.55
N HIS A 80 -10.24 3.04 -5.44
CA HIS A 80 -10.73 4.42 -5.38
C HIS A 80 -9.64 5.43 -5.70
N PHE A 81 -8.43 5.24 -5.18
CA PHE A 81 -7.29 6.10 -5.52
C PHE A 81 -6.95 6.01 -7.01
N VAL A 82 -6.86 4.80 -7.57
CA VAL A 82 -6.50 4.58 -8.98
C VAL A 82 -7.49 5.30 -9.90
N TYR A 83 -8.79 5.16 -9.65
CA TYR A 83 -9.81 5.85 -10.44
C TYR A 83 -9.78 7.36 -10.24
N ALA A 84 -9.62 7.84 -9.00
CA ALA A 84 -9.53 9.28 -8.73
C ALA A 84 -8.31 9.93 -9.42
N ALA A 85 -7.17 9.23 -9.47
CA ALA A 85 -5.99 9.68 -10.21
C ALA A 85 -6.26 9.74 -11.72
N ALA A 86 -6.92 8.72 -12.28
CA ALA A 86 -7.29 8.69 -13.70
C ALA A 86 -8.25 9.84 -14.07
N HIS A 87 -9.19 10.20 -13.18
CA HIS A 87 -10.06 11.38 -13.37
C HIS A 87 -9.29 12.71 -13.40
N GLN A 88 -8.06 12.75 -12.88
CA GLN A 88 -7.14 13.88 -12.99
C GLN A 88 -6.12 13.73 -14.13
N ASN A 89 -6.35 12.80 -15.07
CA ASN A 89 -5.47 12.47 -16.19
C ASN A 89 -4.08 11.94 -15.78
N VAL A 90 -3.98 11.26 -14.63
CA VAL A 90 -2.75 10.60 -14.18
C VAL A 90 -3.01 9.09 -14.09
N HIS A 91 -2.22 8.32 -14.83
CA HIS A 91 -2.33 6.86 -14.89
C HIS A 91 -1.06 6.21 -14.33
N PHE A 92 -1.23 5.25 -13.43
CA PHE A 92 -0.14 4.48 -12.86
C PHE A 92 -0.17 3.04 -13.38
N ALA A 93 0.99 2.40 -13.50
CA ALA A 93 1.09 0.97 -13.75
C ALA A 93 0.71 0.21 -12.47
N VAL A 94 -0.47 -0.41 -12.46
CA VAL A 94 -1.03 -1.05 -11.26
C VAL A 94 -1.59 -2.44 -11.55
N ILE A 95 -1.48 -3.34 -10.57
CA ILE A 95 -2.26 -4.58 -10.50
C ILE A 95 -3.22 -4.44 -9.34
N ILE A 96 -4.52 -4.47 -9.66
CA ILE A 96 -5.58 -4.35 -8.66
C ILE A 96 -5.94 -5.75 -8.16
N HIS A 97 -5.95 -5.94 -6.86
CA HIS A 97 -6.49 -7.14 -6.21
C HIS A 97 -7.67 -6.77 -5.30
N ASP A 98 -8.44 -7.77 -4.87
CA ASP A 98 -9.52 -7.56 -3.92
C ASP A 98 -9.00 -7.31 -2.51
N SER A 99 -9.68 -6.42 -1.79
CA SER A 99 -9.33 -6.12 -0.41
C SER A 99 -9.63 -7.31 0.49
N ARG A 100 -8.72 -7.62 1.40
CA ARG A 100 -8.92 -8.61 2.46
C ARG A 100 -8.55 -7.97 3.80
N ALA A 101 -9.51 -7.93 4.71
CA ALA A 101 -9.28 -7.43 6.05
C ALA A 101 -8.42 -8.41 6.85
N LEU A 102 -7.57 -7.87 7.73
CA LEU A 102 -7.02 -8.63 8.85
C LEU A 102 -8.17 -8.90 9.83
N SER A 103 -8.32 -10.14 10.26
CA SER A 103 -9.52 -10.57 10.99
C SER A 103 -9.26 -11.52 12.14
N GLU A 104 -8.05 -12.07 12.25
CA GLU A 104 -7.73 -13.08 13.26
C GLU A 104 -7.88 -12.55 14.69
N GLN A 105 -7.42 -11.33 14.98
CA GLN A 105 -7.54 -10.74 16.32
C GLN A 105 -9.01 -10.51 16.70
N LYS A 106 -9.80 -9.91 15.81
CA LYS A 106 -11.24 -9.71 16.01
C LYS A 106 -11.99 -11.04 16.19
N GLN A 107 -11.62 -12.08 15.44
CA GLN A 107 -12.22 -13.41 15.58
C GLN A 107 -11.86 -14.09 16.91
N ARG A 108 -10.68 -13.80 17.48
CA ARG A 108 -10.31 -14.29 18.82
C ARG A 108 -11.10 -13.58 19.91
N GLU A 109 -11.24 -12.26 19.85
CA GLU A 109 -12.05 -11.47 20.79
C GLU A 109 -13.52 -11.91 20.81
N LEU A 110 -14.08 -12.28 19.65
CA LEU A 110 -15.45 -12.80 19.55
C LEU A 110 -15.63 -14.22 20.11
N ARG A 111 -14.53 -14.94 20.36
CA ARG A 111 -14.54 -16.34 20.84
C ARG A 111 -14.10 -16.46 22.31
N SER A 112 -13.65 -15.38 22.94
CA SER A 112 -13.30 -15.27 24.37
C SER A 112 -14.49 -14.80 25.18
#